data_AF-A0A965VS24-F1
#
_entry.id   AF-A0A965VS24-F1
#
_cell.length_a   1.000
_cell.length_b   1.000
_cell.length_c   1.000
_cell.angle_alpha   90.00
_cell.angle_beta   90.00
_cell.angle_gamma   90.00
#
_symmetry.space_group_name_H-M   'P 1'
#
loop_
_entity.id
_entity.type
_entity.pdbx_description
1 polymer ?
#
loop_
_entity_poly.entity_id
_entity_poly.type
_entity_poly.pdbx_seq_one_letter_code
_entity_poly.pdbx_strand_id
1 'polypeptide(L)'
;MEHSRTFLEDTAHYASRMKLFNREDWKVYFAWIGLMLGLMGSVTGFLVFGFINGVQYPAYVWNVPIGIFIFVGAIAFDTIGHRTAYKEALKNGEDLVHHITIFAGITSVFMLCLAYSHREFLRIPALVLTVLSVFYSVIDEAMHWARYMSGKSDRIEMWSHFFIFVGHLIMVIGWWHWFEQGYPGVFETLKLLK
;
A
#
# COMPACT_ATOMS: atom_id res chain seq x y z
N MET A 1 -14.75 -13.71 23.36
CA MET A 1 -13.37 -14.22 23.19
C MET A 1 -12.54 -13.62 24.31
N GLU A 2 -12.12 -14.42 25.30
CA GLU A 2 -11.17 -13.94 26.31
C GLU A 2 -9.83 -13.66 25.63
N HIS A 3 -9.43 -12.38 25.61
CA HIS A 3 -8.09 -11.98 25.19
C HIS A 3 -7.09 -12.32 26.30
N SER A 4 -6.65 -13.57 26.37
CA SER A 4 -5.58 -13.95 27.31
C SER A 4 -4.22 -13.35 26.95
N ARG A 5 -4.07 -12.87 25.70
CA ARG A 5 -2.84 -12.25 25.18
C ARG A 5 -2.95 -10.74 25.09
N THR A 6 -1.86 -10.05 25.35
CA THR A 6 -1.67 -8.62 25.04
C THR A 6 -1.60 -8.38 23.52
N PHE A 7 -1.75 -7.13 23.07
CA PHE A 7 -1.62 -6.81 21.65
C PHE A 7 -0.25 -7.22 21.09
N LEU A 8 0.83 -6.95 21.82
CA LEU A 8 2.19 -7.32 21.42
C LEU A 8 2.38 -8.83 21.29
N GLU A 9 1.81 -9.60 22.22
CA GLU A 9 1.84 -11.07 22.16
C GLU A 9 1.06 -11.60 20.95
N ASP A 10 -0.08 -10.98 20.62
CA ASP A 10 -0.81 -11.34 19.40
C ASP A 10 -0.04 -10.97 18.15
N THR A 11 0.59 -9.79 18.09
CA THR A 11 1.45 -9.41 16.95
C THR A 11 2.61 -10.40 16.78
N ALA A 12 3.30 -10.76 17.87
CA ALA A 12 4.40 -11.72 17.83
C ALA A 12 3.92 -13.13 17.43
N HIS A 13 2.79 -13.57 17.98
CA HIS A 13 2.17 -14.84 17.60
C HIS A 13 1.79 -14.84 16.11
N TYR A 14 1.19 -13.76 15.63
CA TYR A 14 0.76 -13.61 14.24
C TYR A 14 1.95 -13.64 13.30
N ALA A 15 3.01 -12.87 13.59
CA ALA A 15 4.26 -12.90 12.83
C ALA A 15 4.92 -14.30 12.83
N SER A 16 4.84 -15.03 13.95
CA SER A 16 5.39 -16.39 14.04
C SER A 16 4.72 -17.39 13.08
N ARG A 17 3.50 -17.09 12.60
CA ARG A 17 2.81 -17.92 11.60
C ARG A 17 3.53 -17.99 10.26
N MET A 18 4.49 -17.11 9.98
CA MET A 18 5.40 -17.26 8.82
C MET A 18 6.13 -18.60 8.80
N LYS A 19 6.32 -19.24 9.96
CA LYS A 19 6.88 -20.61 10.04
C LYS A 19 6.00 -21.67 9.37
N LEU A 20 4.73 -21.37 9.12
CA LEU A 20 3.77 -22.24 8.45
C LEU A 20 3.79 -22.08 6.92
N PHE A 21 4.57 -21.13 6.39
CA PHE A 21 4.64 -20.90 4.95
C PHE A 21 5.26 -22.09 4.23
N ASN A 22 4.62 -22.51 3.15
CA ASN A 22 5.25 -23.40 2.18
C ASN A 22 6.05 -22.58 1.14
N ARG A 23 6.66 -23.26 0.16
CA ARG A 23 7.47 -22.61 -0.88
C ARG A 23 6.67 -21.63 -1.74
N GLU A 24 5.40 -21.92 -2.00
CA GLU A 24 4.52 -21.06 -2.79
C GLU A 24 4.14 -19.80 -2.00
N ASP A 25 3.80 -19.95 -0.72
CA ASP A 25 3.52 -18.83 0.18
C ASP A 25 4.71 -17.86 0.24
N TRP A 26 5.93 -18.38 0.37
CA TRP A 26 7.15 -17.56 0.34
C TRP A 26 7.35 -16.82 -0.99
N LYS A 27 7.13 -17.48 -2.14
CA LYS A 27 7.23 -16.83 -3.45
C LYS A 27 6.28 -15.64 -3.54
N VAL A 28 5.03 -15.85 -3.16
CA VAL A 28 4.03 -14.79 -3.26
C VAL A 28 4.30 -13.67 -2.25
N TYR A 29 4.72 -14.02 -1.03
CA TYR A 29 5.11 -13.04 -0.01
C TYR A 29 6.27 -12.16 -0.50
N PHE A 30 7.36 -12.76 -1.00
CA PHE A 30 8.49 -12.00 -1.51
C PHE A 30 8.14 -11.18 -2.75
N ALA A 31 7.33 -11.70 -3.66
CA ALA A 31 6.89 -10.95 -4.83
C ALA A 31 6.10 -9.70 -4.42
N TRP A 32 5.11 -9.84 -3.53
CA TRP A 32 4.26 -8.72 -3.13
C TRP A 32 4.95 -7.74 -2.20
N ILE A 33 5.54 -8.21 -1.11
CA ILE A 33 6.22 -7.33 -0.16
C ILE A 33 7.48 -6.72 -0.80
N GLY A 34 8.18 -7.49 -1.64
CA GLY A 34 9.29 -6.97 -2.44
C GLY A 34 8.86 -5.88 -3.42
N LEU A 35 7.72 -6.02 -4.10
CA LEU A 35 7.17 -4.96 -4.97
C LEU A 35 6.89 -3.68 -4.17
N MET A 36 6.24 -3.80 -3.01
CA MET A 36 5.88 -2.65 -2.17
C MET A 36 7.13 -1.98 -1.55
N LEU A 37 8.12 -2.76 -1.11
CA LEU A 37 9.42 -2.24 -0.70
C LEU A 37 10.18 -1.58 -1.86
N GLY A 38 10.04 -2.12 -3.07
CA GLY A 38 10.58 -1.51 -4.29
C GLY A 38 9.97 -0.14 -4.57
N LEU A 39 8.65 0.00 -4.43
CA LEU A 39 7.96 1.28 -4.51
C LEU A 39 8.48 2.25 -3.44
N MET A 40 8.54 1.81 -2.18
CA MET A 40 9.05 2.62 -1.07
C MET A 40 10.47 3.10 -1.31
N GLY A 41 11.36 2.18 -1.68
CA GLY A 41 12.77 2.45 -1.94
C GLY A 41 12.96 3.38 -3.14
N SER A 42 12.18 3.20 -4.21
CA SER A 42 12.28 4.05 -5.40
C SER A 42 11.81 5.48 -5.12
N VAL A 43 10.65 5.65 -4.48
CA VAL A 43 10.11 6.98 -4.15
C VAL A 43 10.97 7.68 -3.10
N THR A 44 11.30 7.00 -2.00
CA THR A 44 12.13 7.56 -0.93
C THR A 44 13.53 7.85 -1.45
N GLY A 45 14.12 6.93 -2.22
CA GLY A 45 15.44 7.11 -2.81
C GLY A 45 15.49 8.30 -3.76
N PHE A 46 14.49 8.46 -4.63
CA PHE A 46 14.38 9.62 -5.52
C PHE A 46 14.31 10.94 -4.74
N LEU A 47 13.42 11.03 -3.74
CA LEU A 47 13.25 12.23 -2.93
C LEU A 47 14.48 12.55 -2.07
N VAL A 48 15.04 11.54 -1.40
CA VAL A 48 16.25 11.71 -0.58
C VAL A 48 17.43 12.12 -1.47
N PHE A 49 17.61 11.48 -2.62
CA PHE A 49 18.68 11.84 -3.57
C PHE A 49 18.57 13.29 -4.02
N GLY A 50 17.38 13.77 -4.40
CA GLY A 50 17.21 15.19 -4.73
C GLY A 50 17.50 16.10 -3.53
N PHE A 51 16.96 15.75 -2.36
CA PHE A 51 17.08 16.55 -1.14
C PHE A 51 18.54 16.74 -0.70
N ILE A 52 19.32 15.65 -0.65
CA ILE A 52 20.75 15.73 -0.28
C ILE A 52 21.59 16.50 -1.29
N ASN A 53 21.12 16.62 -2.54
CA ASN A 53 21.75 17.43 -3.59
C ASN A 53 21.13 18.84 -3.72
N GLY A 54 20.35 19.28 -2.72
CA GLY A 54 19.86 20.65 -2.60
C GLY A 54 18.49 20.93 -3.21
N VAL A 55 17.82 19.94 -3.80
CA VAL A 55 16.43 20.10 -4.29
C VAL A 55 15.49 20.32 -3.11
N GLN A 56 14.71 21.41 -3.18
CA GLN A 56 13.72 21.75 -2.17
C GLN A 56 12.36 21.18 -2.56
N TYR A 57 11.92 20.14 -1.85
CA TYR A 57 10.55 19.65 -1.98
C TYR A 57 9.63 20.33 -0.96
N PRO A 58 8.39 20.66 -1.34
CA PRO A 58 7.39 21.04 -0.37
C PRO A 58 7.21 19.96 0.72
N ALA A 59 7.01 20.37 1.96
CA ALA A 59 6.94 19.45 3.10
C ALA A 59 5.90 18.33 2.94
N TYR A 60 4.77 18.62 2.30
CA TYR A 60 3.69 17.63 2.09
C TYR A 60 4.11 16.46 1.19
N VAL A 61 5.16 16.61 0.36
CA VAL A 61 5.63 15.55 -0.55
C VAL A 61 6.14 14.34 0.25
N TRP A 62 6.68 14.57 1.44
CA TRP A 62 7.14 13.50 2.34
C TRP A 62 6.00 12.63 2.90
N ASN A 63 4.75 13.07 2.77
CA ASN A 63 3.61 12.19 3.08
C ASN A 63 3.56 10.97 2.15
N VAL A 64 4.05 11.08 0.90
CA VAL A 64 4.05 9.94 -0.03
C VAL A 64 4.88 8.76 0.51
N PRO A 65 6.19 8.90 0.80
CA PRO A 65 6.96 7.79 1.38
C PRO A 65 6.49 7.38 2.78
N ILE A 66 5.94 8.29 3.60
CA ILE A 66 5.34 7.94 4.91
C ILE A 66 4.12 7.04 4.73
N GLY A 67 3.21 7.40 3.81
CA GLY A 67 2.03 6.60 3.49
C GLY A 67 2.43 5.22 2.96
N ILE A 68 3.42 5.15 2.06
CA ILE A 68 3.96 3.89 1.56
C ILE A 68 4.54 3.05 2.71
N PHE A 69 5.31 3.64 3.63
CA PHE A 69 5.89 2.91 4.76
C PHE A 69 4.82 2.27 5.65
N ILE A 70 3.78 3.05 6.01
CA ILE A 70 2.64 2.55 6.80
C ILE A 70 1.95 1.41 6.05
N PHE A 71 1.67 1.61 4.76
CA PHE A 71 1.03 0.62 3.89
C PHE A 71 1.86 -0.68 3.80
N VAL A 72 3.15 -0.60 3.51
CA VAL A 72 4.07 -1.75 3.36
C VAL A 72 4.16 -2.54 4.66
N GLY A 73 4.28 -1.85 5.80
CA GLY A 73 4.31 -2.50 7.10
C GLY A 73 3.03 -3.28 7.37
N ALA A 74 1.88 -2.67 7.10
CA ALA A 74 0.58 -3.27 7.35
C ALA A 74 0.26 -4.43 6.40
N ILE A 75 0.51 -4.28 5.08
CA ILE A 75 0.29 -5.35 4.10
C ILE A 75 1.23 -6.53 4.32
N ALA A 76 2.42 -6.31 4.88
CA ALA A 76 3.33 -7.39 5.27
C ALA A 76 2.76 -8.27 6.37
N PHE A 77 2.01 -7.70 7.32
CA PHE A 77 1.28 -8.49 8.32
C PHE A 77 0.05 -9.15 7.72
N ASP A 78 -0.80 -8.40 7.02
CA ASP A 78 -2.00 -8.95 6.39
C ASP A 78 -1.71 -10.17 5.50
N THR A 79 -0.65 -10.08 4.68
CA THR A 79 -0.24 -11.18 3.81
C THR A 79 0.09 -12.46 4.60
N ILE A 80 0.61 -12.35 5.84
CA ILE A 80 0.83 -13.52 6.70
C ILE A 80 -0.50 -14.20 7.05
N GLY A 81 -1.54 -13.42 7.37
CA GLY A 81 -2.89 -13.93 7.62
C GLY A 81 -3.49 -14.63 6.42
N HIS A 82 -3.44 -13.97 5.26
CA HIS A 82 -3.92 -14.50 3.98
C HIS A 82 -3.23 -15.80 3.56
N ARG A 83 -1.96 -15.99 3.93
CA ARG A 83 -1.20 -17.22 3.65
C ARG A 83 -1.30 -18.28 4.75
N THR A 84 -2.01 -18.02 5.84
CA THR A 84 -2.11 -18.97 6.96
C THR A 84 -3.55 -19.17 7.41
N ALA A 85 -4.11 -18.23 8.16
CA ALA A 85 -5.40 -18.38 8.83
C ALA A 85 -6.61 -18.15 7.92
N TYR A 86 -6.46 -17.36 6.84
CA TYR A 86 -7.61 -16.89 6.04
C TYR A 86 -7.66 -17.43 4.61
N LYS A 87 -6.84 -18.42 4.28
CA LYS A 87 -6.76 -19.02 2.93
C LYS A 87 -8.11 -19.42 2.33
N GLU A 88 -9.00 -19.99 3.15
CA GLU A 88 -10.33 -20.43 2.69
C GLU A 88 -11.36 -19.28 2.66
N ALA A 89 -11.19 -18.25 3.49
CA ALA A 89 -12.08 -17.09 3.47
C ALA A 89 -11.92 -16.28 2.18
N LEU A 90 -10.68 -16.14 1.70
CA LEU A 90 -10.32 -15.43 0.47
C LEU A 90 -11.00 -15.97 -0.80
N LYS A 91 -11.29 -17.28 -0.83
CA LYS A 91 -11.91 -17.94 -1.99
C LYS A 91 -13.36 -17.50 -2.24
N ASN A 92 -13.97 -16.76 -1.32
CA ASN A 92 -15.37 -16.31 -1.41
C ASN A 92 -15.54 -14.94 -2.12
N GLY A 93 -14.59 -14.53 -2.95
CA GLY A 93 -14.68 -13.31 -3.78
C GLY A 93 -13.83 -12.13 -3.32
N GLU A 94 -13.30 -12.17 -2.09
CA GLU A 94 -12.33 -11.18 -1.60
C GLU A 94 -11.07 -11.14 -2.46
N ASP A 95 -10.62 -12.31 -2.94
CA ASP A 95 -9.47 -12.38 -3.84
C ASP A 95 -9.66 -11.52 -5.11
N LEU A 96 -10.87 -11.49 -5.70
CA LEU A 96 -11.13 -10.64 -6.87
C LEU A 96 -11.06 -9.15 -6.51
N VAL A 97 -11.63 -8.76 -5.38
CA VAL A 97 -11.60 -7.36 -4.88
C VAL A 97 -10.17 -6.91 -4.63
N HIS A 98 -9.34 -7.77 -4.01
CA HIS A 98 -7.91 -7.52 -3.84
C HIS A 98 -7.20 -7.29 -5.18
N HIS A 99 -7.39 -8.18 -6.16
CA HIS A 99 -6.74 -8.05 -7.46
C HIS A 99 -7.15 -6.76 -8.20
N ILE A 100 -8.42 -6.36 -8.13
CA ILE A 100 -8.90 -5.11 -8.72
C ILE A 100 -8.28 -3.90 -8.01
N THR A 101 -8.25 -3.91 -6.67
CA THR A 101 -7.65 -2.85 -5.86
C THR A 101 -6.16 -2.68 -6.17
N ILE A 102 -5.43 -3.80 -6.25
CA ILE A 102 -4.00 -3.83 -6.60
C ILE A 102 -3.79 -3.29 -8.01
N PHE A 103 -4.58 -3.76 -8.99
CA PHE A 103 -4.48 -3.28 -10.37
C PHE A 103 -4.72 -1.77 -10.47
N ALA A 104 -5.79 -1.28 -9.85
CA ALA A 104 -6.12 0.15 -9.83
C ALA A 104 -5.01 0.96 -9.15
N GLY A 105 -4.53 0.50 -7.99
CA GLY A 105 -3.45 1.14 -7.24
C GLY A 105 -2.14 1.23 -8.04
N ILE A 106 -1.63 0.10 -8.53
CA ILE A 106 -0.39 0.06 -9.31
C ILE A 106 -0.51 0.92 -10.57
N THR A 107 -1.60 0.75 -11.34
CA THR A 107 -1.78 1.48 -12.59
C THR A 107 -1.95 2.98 -12.35
N SER A 108 -2.62 3.39 -11.26
CA SER A 108 -2.74 4.81 -10.90
C SER A 108 -1.38 5.46 -10.68
N VAL A 109 -0.46 4.80 -9.97
CA VAL A 109 0.91 5.29 -9.73
C VAL A 109 1.70 5.39 -11.04
N PHE A 110 1.63 4.38 -11.91
CA PHE A 110 2.26 4.45 -13.23
C PHE A 110 1.71 5.61 -14.06
N MET A 111 0.39 5.79 -14.09
CA MET A 111 -0.24 6.88 -14.82
C MET A 111 0.14 8.25 -14.25
N LEU A 112 0.22 8.38 -12.93
CA LEU A 112 0.70 9.59 -12.27
C LEU A 112 2.15 9.91 -12.64
N CYS A 113 3.04 8.91 -12.71
CA CYS A 113 4.41 9.10 -13.17
C CYS A 113 4.47 9.51 -14.65
N LEU A 114 3.74 8.82 -15.53
CA LEU A 114 3.69 9.13 -16.96
C LEU A 114 3.05 10.51 -17.24
N ALA A 115 2.11 10.94 -16.39
CA ALA A 115 1.47 12.24 -16.48
C ALA A 115 2.43 13.41 -16.22
N TYR A 116 3.64 13.16 -15.73
CA TYR A 116 4.71 14.17 -15.71
C TYR A 116 4.99 14.73 -17.11
N SER A 117 5.10 13.86 -18.12
CA SER A 117 5.38 14.24 -19.52
C SER A 117 4.11 14.39 -20.37
N HIS A 118 3.01 13.73 -19.99
CA HIS A 118 1.77 13.66 -20.78
C HIS A 118 0.54 14.10 -19.99
N ARG A 119 0.68 15.21 -19.25
CA ARG A 119 -0.31 15.70 -18.29
C ARG A 119 -1.72 15.82 -18.86
N GLU A 120 -1.87 16.45 -20.02
CA GLU A 120 -3.19 16.74 -20.60
C GLU A 120 -4.01 15.47 -20.85
N PHE A 121 -3.37 14.41 -21.34
CA PHE A 121 -4.04 13.15 -21.66
C PHE A 121 -4.20 12.25 -20.44
N LEU A 122 -3.15 12.10 -19.62
CA LEU A 122 -3.11 11.09 -18.55
C LEU A 122 -3.74 11.53 -17.22
N ARG A 123 -4.01 12.83 -17.03
CA ARG A 123 -4.64 13.34 -15.81
C ARG A 123 -5.96 12.65 -15.47
N ILE A 124 -6.86 12.50 -16.44
CA ILE A 124 -8.19 11.92 -16.22
C ILE A 124 -8.08 10.40 -15.94
N PRO A 125 -7.39 9.60 -16.76
CA PRO A 125 -7.16 8.18 -16.44
C PRO A 125 -6.50 7.95 -15.08
N ALA A 126 -5.49 8.75 -14.73
CA ALA A 126 -4.81 8.67 -13.43
C ALA A 126 -5.79 8.93 -12.27
N LEU A 127 -6.64 9.98 -12.39
CA LEU A 127 -7.63 10.30 -11.39
C LEU A 127 -8.65 9.18 -11.21
N VAL A 128 -9.19 8.65 -12.32
CA VAL A 128 -10.19 7.57 -12.27
C VAL A 128 -9.61 6.34 -11.57
N LEU A 129 -8.40 5.93 -11.92
CA LEU A 129 -7.75 4.78 -11.29
C LEU A 129 -7.43 5.02 -9.81
N THR A 130 -7.03 6.24 -9.45
CA THR A 130 -6.80 6.63 -8.05
C THR A 130 -8.10 6.58 -7.24
N VAL A 131 -9.20 7.10 -7.79
CA VAL A 131 -10.52 7.04 -7.13
C VAL A 131 -11.00 5.61 -7.02
N LEU A 132 -10.82 4.80 -8.06
CA LEU A 132 -11.17 3.38 -8.04
C LEU A 132 -10.34 2.60 -7.01
N SER A 133 -9.04 2.87 -6.87
CA SER A 133 -8.23 2.19 -5.86
C SER A 133 -8.76 2.46 -4.45
N VAL A 134 -9.13 3.72 -4.15
CA VAL A 134 -9.74 4.08 -2.86
C VAL A 134 -11.10 3.44 -2.69
N PHE A 135 -11.96 3.48 -3.71
CA PHE A 135 -13.30 2.90 -3.65
C PHE A 135 -13.25 1.39 -3.38
N TYR A 136 -12.40 0.64 -4.10
CA TYR A 136 -12.25 -0.78 -3.85
C TYR A 136 -11.56 -1.09 -2.51
N SER A 137 -10.69 -0.21 -2.01
CA SER A 137 -10.16 -0.34 -0.64
C SER A 137 -11.26 -0.20 0.43
N VAL A 138 -12.29 0.63 0.19
CA VAL A 138 -13.44 0.75 1.11
C VAL A 138 -14.31 -0.51 1.06
N ILE A 139 -14.53 -1.07 -0.14
CA ILE A 139 -15.24 -2.35 -0.29
C ILE A 139 -14.49 -3.44 0.46
N ASP A 140 -13.18 -3.51 0.27
CA ASP A 140 -12.30 -4.45 0.94
C ASP A 140 -12.41 -4.33 2.46
N GLU A 141 -12.20 -3.14 3.01
CA GLU A 141 -12.37 -2.85 4.45
C GLU A 141 -13.73 -3.31 4.99
N ALA A 142 -14.82 -3.11 4.24
CA ALA A 142 -16.15 -3.55 4.64
C ALA A 142 -16.26 -5.09 4.71
N MET A 143 -15.64 -5.83 3.79
CA MET A 143 -15.60 -7.30 3.80
C MET A 143 -14.82 -7.82 5.02
N HIS A 144 -13.68 -7.21 5.33
CA HIS A 144 -12.88 -7.55 6.51
C HIS A 144 -13.61 -7.25 7.82
N TRP A 145 -14.29 -6.10 7.91
CA TRP A 145 -15.16 -5.79 9.05
C TRP A 145 -16.29 -6.79 9.22
N ALA A 146 -16.96 -7.18 8.12
CA ALA A 146 -18.01 -8.19 8.17
C ALA A 146 -17.46 -9.54 8.68
N ARG A 147 -16.27 -9.95 8.23
CA ARG A 147 -15.59 -11.16 8.72
C ARG A 147 -15.29 -11.05 10.21
N TYR A 148 -14.74 -9.93 10.66
CA TYR A 148 -14.42 -9.68 12.08
C TYR A 148 -15.64 -9.73 12.98
N MET A 149 -16.73 -9.05 12.59
CA MET A 149 -17.99 -9.07 13.34
C MET A 149 -18.63 -10.46 13.40
N SER A 150 -18.35 -11.33 12.41
CA SER A 150 -18.77 -12.73 12.42
C SER A 150 -17.88 -13.67 13.24
N GLY A 151 -16.82 -13.15 13.89
CA GLY A 151 -15.88 -13.93 14.70
C GLY A 151 -14.91 -14.80 13.89
N LYS A 152 -14.76 -14.52 12.59
CA LYS A 152 -13.92 -15.30 11.65
C LYS A 152 -12.58 -14.63 11.32
N SER A 153 -12.28 -13.52 11.98
CA SER A 153 -11.06 -12.72 11.83
C SER A 153 -10.56 -12.30 13.22
N ASP A 154 -9.28 -11.94 13.32
CA ASP A 154 -8.69 -11.48 14.57
C ASP A 154 -8.32 -9.98 14.54
N ARG A 155 -7.97 -9.44 15.71
CA ARG A 155 -7.66 -8.01 15.85
C ARG A 155 -6.44 -7.58 15.04
N ILE A 156 -5.48 -8.47 14.77
CA ILE A 156 -4.25 -8.11 14.05
C ILE A 156 -4.59 -7.87 12.57
N GLU A 157 -5.46 -8.69 12.00
CA GLU A 157 -6.00 -8.46 10.66
C GLU A 157 -6.70 -7.09 10.57
N MET A 158 -7.60 -6.77 11.50
CA MET A 158 -8.31 -5.48 11.47
C MET A 158 -7.39 -4.27 11.62
N TRP A 159 -6.39 -4.34 12.50
CA TRP A 159 -5.38 -3.28 12.61
C TRP A 159 -4.53 -3.17 11.35
N SER A 160 -4.20 -4.29 10.71
CA SER A 160 -3.47 -4.29 9.44
C SER A 160 -4.29 -3.59 8.36
N HIS A 161 -5.57 -3.93 8.21
CA HIS A 161 -6.48 -3.29 7.26
C HIS A 161 -6.66 -1.79 7.50
N PHE A 162 -6.87 -1.39 8.76
CA PHE A 162 -6.90 0.01 9.14
C PHE A 162 -5.65 0.77 8.68
N PHE A 163 -4.45 0.23 8.95
CA PHE A 163 -3.20 0.88 8.56
C PHE A 163 -2.92 0.80 7.05
N ILE A 164 -3.35 -0.27 6.36
CA ILE A 164 -3.36 -0.36 4.89
C ILE A 164 -4.18 0.82 4.34
N PHE A 165 -5.41 1.01 4.82
CA PHE A 165 -6.28 2.08 4.33
C PHE A 165 -5.72 3.48 4.64
N VAL A 166 -5.23 3.71 5.86
CA VAL A 166 -4.58 4.99 6.24
C VAL A 166 -3.35 5.27 5.38
N GLY A 167 -2.44 4.30 5.25
CA GLY A 167 -1.23 4.44 4.44
C GLY A 167 -1.55 4.70 2.98
N HIS A 168 -2.53 3.99 2.43
CA HIS A 168 -3.02 4.18 1.06
C HIS A 168 -3.55 5.60 0.85
N LEU A 169 -4.43 6.11 1.73
CA LEU A 169 -5.00 7.45 1.62
C LEU A 169 -3.93 8.55 1.70
N ILE A 170 -3.03 8.46 2.68
CA ILE A 170 -1.91 9.42 2.83
C ILE A 170 -1.07 9.43 1.55
N MET A 171 -0.73 8.25 1.02
CA MET A 171 0.04 8.10 -0.20
C MET A 171 -0.66 8.72 -1.40
N VAL A 172 -1.90 8.31 -1.72
CA VAL A 172 -2.56 8.73 -2.97
C VAL A 172 -2.98 10.19 -2.95
N ILE A 173 -3.43 10.71 -1.81
CA ILE A 173 -3.78 12.13 -1.68
C ILE A 173 -2.51 12.98 -1.79
N GLY A 174 -1.43 12.58 -1.11
CA GLY A 174 -0.14 13.26 -1.20
C GLY A 174 0.41 13.27 -2.63
N TRP A 175 0.34 12.13 -3.32
CA TRP A 175 0.84 11.99 -4.68
C TRP A 175 0.00 12.77 -5.69
N TRP A 176 -1.33 12.67 -5.59
CA TRP A 176 -2.26 13.45 -6.42
C TRP A 176 -2.03 14.95 -6.23
N HIS A 177 -1.89 15.41 -4.98
CA HIS A 177 -1.61 16.82 -4.72
C HIS A 177 -0.25 17.24 -5.29
N TRP A 178 0.80 16.42 -5.14
CA TRP A 178 2.11 16.69 -5.75
C TRP A 178 2.03 16.81 -7.27
N PHE A 179 1.28 15.92 -7.92
CA PHE A 179 0.99 15.98 -9.36
C PHE A 179 0.26 17.27 -9.74
N GLU A 180 -0.82 17.61 -9.04
CA GLU A 180 -1.63 18.81 -9.35
C GLU A 180 -0.81 20.09 -9.25
N GLN A 181 0.14 20.17 -8.30
CA GLN A 181 1.08 21.28 -8.17
C GLN A 181 2.19 21.31 -9.24
N GLY A 182 2.17 20.40 -10.21
CA GLY A 182 3.15 20.35 -11.30
C GLY A 182 4.42 19.60 -10.94
N TYR A 183 4.38 18.73 -9.92
CA TYR A 183 5.53 17.94 -9.46
C TYR A 183 6.78 18.78 -9.14
N PRO A 184 6.67 19.80 -8.25
CA PRO A 184 7.84 20.58 -7.81
C PRO A 184 8.97 19.67 -7.31
N GLY A 185 10.20 19.95 -7.78
CA GLY A 185 11.42 19.21 -7.44
C GLY A 185 11.72 18.01 -8.36
N VAL A 186 10.74 17.49 -9.12
CA VAL A 186 10.98 16.31 -9.98
C VAL A 186 11.97 16.61 -11.09
N PHE A 187 11.80 17.75 -11.78
CA PHE A 187 12.68 18.12 -12.89
C PHE A 187 14.14 18.33 -12.45
N GLU A 188 14.32 19.03 -11.33
CA GLU A 188 15.63 19.29 -10.72
C GLU A 188 16.32 17.99 -10.34
N THR A 189 15.58 17.05 -9.76
CA THR A 189 16.10 15.73 -9.38
C THR A 189 16.48 14.91 -10.61
N LEU A 190 15.65 14.91 -11.65
CA LEU A 190 15.94 14.20 -12.90
C LEU A 190 17.18 14.75 -13.62
N LYS A 191 17.48 16.05 -13.48
CA LYS A 191 18.73 16.63 -14.01
C LYS A 191 19.98 16.11 -13.31
N LEU A 192 19.88 15.77 -12.02
CA LEU A 192 20.99 15.24 -11.22
C LEU A 192 21.25 13.75 -11.47
N LEU A 193 20.29 13.03 -12.04
CA LEU A 193 20.39 11.62 -12.41
C LEU A 193 20.95 11.38 -13.83
N LYS A 194 21.19 12.46 -14.58
CA LYS A 194 21.80 12.43 -15.92
C LYS A 194 23.29 12.68 -15.84
#